data_AF-A0A2D7QUA6-F1
#
_entry.id   AF-A0A2D7QUA6-F1
#
_cell.length_a   1.000
_cell.length_b   1.000
_cell.length_c   1.000
_cell.angle_alpha   90.00
_cell.angle_beta   90.00
_cell.angle_gamma   90.00
#
_symmetry.space_group_name_H-M   'P 1'
#
loop_
_entity.id
_entity.type
_entity.pdbx_description
1 polymer ?
#
loop_
_entity_poly.entity_id
_entity_poly.type
_entity_poly.pdbx_seq_one_letter_code
_entity_poly.pdbx_strand_id
1 'polypeptide(L)'
;MKKLNVCMISGSFEYDSRKSLKIFQKYLAENYPLIETELIVYQDEDDNPSLRILESTDVIIIFTRRIRISGENLERLQEYCQTGKSIIGIRTASHAYENWLDFDTHVLGGSYQGHFGHGPISHVEILESQIEHSILEGISNFDAFGSLYKNPSNAADTTTLMTAKTNQGHCQPVTWIRERQVGESISRVFYTSLGHQDDFHISSFLQMLANAIFWTTRQ
;
A
#
# COMPACT_ATOMS: atom_id res chain seq x y z
N MET A 1 -12.57 -1.98 21.98
CA MET A 1 -11.54 -2.08 20.93
C MET A 1 -10.67 -0.82 21.00
N LYS A 2 -9.34 -0.96 20.93
CA LYS A 2 -8.38 0.16 20.93
C LYS A 2 -8.63 1.02 19.69
N LYS A 3 -8.54 2.35 19.80
CA LYS A 3 -8.48 3.22 18.62
C LYS A 3 -7.19 2.95 17.85
N LEU A 4 -7.25 3.01 16.52
CA LEU A 4 -6.10 2.84 15.63
C LEU A 4 -5.80 4.18 14.94
N ASN A 5 -4.56 4.64 15.08
CA ASN A 5 -4.07 5.84 14.41
C ASN A 5 -3.44 5.48 13.06
N VAL A 6 -4.04 5.92 11.97
CA VAL A 6 -3.59 5.64 10.60
C VAL A 6 -3.10 6.94 9.95
N CYS A 7 -1.82 6.98 9.58
CA CYS A 7 -1.26 8.09 8.82
C CYS A 7 -1.22 7.73 7.33
N MET A 8 -1.97 8.47 6.51
CA MET A 8 -1.97 8.36 5.05
C MET A 8 -1.01 9.40 4.47
N ILE A 9 -0.09 8.97 3.61
CA ILE A 9 0.90 9.83 2.97
C ILE A 9 0.62 9.87 1.46
N SER A 10 0.19 11.03 0.98
CA SER A 10 -0.12 11.32 -0.41
C SER A 10 1.02 12.09 -1.08
N GLY A 11 1.47 11.60 -2.24
CA GLY A 11 2.47 12.28 -3.07
C GLY A 11 2.61 11.61 -4.44
N SER A 12 1.53 11.06 -4.99
CA SER A 12 1.50 10.45 -6.32
C SER A 12 0.63 11.31 -7.22
N PHE A 13 1.26 12.30 -7.85
CA PHE A 13 0.59 13.36 -8.61
C PHE A 13 -0.11 12.81 -9.87
N GLU A 14 0.53 11.87 -10.56
CA GLU A 14 -0.02 11.17 -11.73
C GLU A 14 -1.32 10.41 -11.41
N TYR A 15 -1.46 9.93 -10.17
CA TYR A 15 -2.58 9.12 -9.72
C TYR A 15 -3.55 9.88 -8.79
N ASP A 16 -3.43 11.20 -8.67
CA ASP A 16 -4.24 12.05 -7.77
C ASP A 16 -4.44 11.38 -6.39
N SER A 17 -3.33 10.94 -5.77
CA SER A 17 -3.45 10.09 -4.57
C SER A 17 -4.17 10.79 -3.42
N ARG A 18 -4.19 12.13 -3.40
CA ARG A 18 -4.93 12.91 -2.41
C ARG A 18 -6.43 12.66 -2.52
N LYS A 19 -6.99 12.70 -3.74
CA LYS A 19 -8.42 12.46 -3.96
C LYS A 19 -8.78 11.02 -3.62
N SER A 20 -7.97 10.07 -4.08
CA SER A 20 -8.13 8.64 -3.79
C SER A 20 -8.11 8.33 -2.29
N LEU A 21 -7.12 8.86 -1.57
CA LEU A 21 -7.02 8.67 -0.12
C LEU A 21 -8.15 9.36 0.63
N LYS A 22 -8.69 10.50 0.15
CA LYS A 22 -9.89 11.11 0.74
C LYS A 22 -11.14 10.25 0.58
N ILE A 23 -11.29 9.53 -0.54
CA ILE A 23 -12.38 8.56 -0.71
C ILE A 23 -12.24 7.45 0.33
N PHE A 24 -11.04 6.90 0.47
CA PHE A 24 -10.79 5.85 1.46
C PHE A 24 -10.94 6.36 2.91
N GLN A 25 -10.50 7.58 3.20
CA GLN A 25 -10.68 8.22 4.50
C GLN A 25 -12.16 8.34 4.87
N LYS A 26 -13.01 8.76 3.93
CA LYS A 26 -14.46 8.82 4.11
C LYS A 26 -15.04 7.42 4.36
N TYR A 27 -14.63 6.44 3.55
CA TYR A 27 -15.04 5.04 3.72
C TYR A 27 -14.69 4.50 5.12
N LEU A 28 -13.48 4.77 5.62
CA LEU A 28 -13.07 4.38 6.96
C LEU A 28 -13.90 5.07 8.04
N ALA A 29 -14.15 6.37 7.92
CA ALA A 29 -14.95 7.11 8.90
C ALA A 29 -16.40 6.61 8.99
N GLU A 30 -16.99 6.20 7.87
CA GLU A 30 -18.37 5.69 7.80
C GLU A 30 -18.52 4.26 8.33
N ASN A 31 -17.51 3.40 8.13
CA ASN A 31 -17.61 1.96 8.41
C ASN A 31 -16.81 1.52 9.64
N TYR A 32 -15.77 2.27 10.04
CA TYR A 32 -14.82 1.88 11.08
C TYR A 32 -14.47 3.07 11.99
N PRO A 33 -15.41 3.53 12.84
CA PRO A 33 -15.27 4.77 13.63
C PRO A 33 -14.15 4.74 14.70
N LEU A 34 -13.51 3.59 14.91
CA LEU A 34 -12.34 3.45 15.79
C LEU A 34 -11.01 3.69 15.07
N ILE A 35 -11.02 3.88 13.75
CA ILE A 35 -9.84 4.27 12.98
C ILE A 35 -9.83 5.79 12.86
N GLU A 36 -8.84 6.42 13.48
CA GLU A 36 -8.53 7.83 13.31
C GLU A 36 -7.50 7.98 12.19
N THR A 37 -7.73 8.93 11.29
CA THR A 37 -6.91 9.10 10.09
C THR A 37 -6.31 10.49 10.02
N GLU A 38 -5.02 10.57 9.73
CA GLU A 38 -4.34 11.81 9.38
C GLU A 38 -3.83 11.70 7.94
N LEU A 39 -3.98 12.77 7.15
CA LEU A 39 -3.56 12.80 5.75
C LEU A 39 -2.47 13.86 5.54
N ILE A 40 -1.26 13.40 5.25
CA ILE A 40 -0.14 14.23 4.82
C ILE A 40 -0.16 14.29 3.29
N VAL A 41 0.00 15.48 2.73
CA VAL A 41 -0.04 15.73 1.29
C VAL A 41 1.22 16.50 0.87
N TYR A 42 2.08 15.84 0.12
CA TYR A 42 3.19 16.49 -0.59
C TYR A 42 2.63 17.39 -1.69
N GLN A 43 3.18 18.60 -1.84
CA GLN A 43 2.76 19.55 -2.87
C GLN A 43 3.45 19.30 -4.22
N ASP A 44 4.69 18.81 -4.20
CA ASP A 44 5.49 18.40 -5.36
C ASP A 44 6.53 17.33 -4.95
N GLU A 45 7.38 16.87 -5.87
CA GLU A 45 8.39 15.83 -5.58
C GLU A 45 9.48 16.25 -4.59
N ASP A 46 9.71 17.55 -4.40
CA ASP A 46 10.76 18.09 -3.53
C ASP A 46 10.21 18.69 -2.22
N ASP A 47 8.88 18.75 -2.06
CA ASP A 47 8.22 19.08 -0.80
C ASP A 47 8.65 18.12 0.32
N ASN A 48 8.70 18.61 1.56
CA ASN A 48 9.20 17.85 2.70
C ASN A 48 8.41 18.16 3.99
N PRO A 49 7.09 17.87 4.02
CA PRO A 49 6.26 18.14 5.18
C PRO A 49 6.71 17.33 6.40
N SER A 50 6.48 17.88 7.58
CA SER A 50 6.81 17.21 8.85
C SER A 50 6.14 15.82 8.95
N LEU A 51 6.93 14.80 9.28
CA LEU A 51 6.45 13.45 9.55
C LEU A 51 6.36 13.11 11.05
N ARG A 52 6.39 14.11 11.95
CA ARG A 52 6.36 13.88 13.42
C ARG A 52 5.20 13.00 13.90
N ILE A 53 4.05 13.03 13.22
CA ILE A 53 2.89 12.19 13.57
C ILE A 53 3.20 10.68 13.54
N LEU A 54 4.24 10.25 12.83
CA LEU A 54 4.65 8.85 12.78
C LEU A 54 5.00 8.26 14.16
N GLU A 55 5.40 9.11 15.11
CA GLU A 55 5.70 8.72 16.49
C GLU A 55 4.47 8.09 17.18
N SER A 56 3.27 8.64 16.95
CA SER A 56 1.99 8.15 17.50
C SER A 56 1.14 7.32 16.53
N THR A 57 1.64 7.05 15.33
CA THR A 57 0.93 6.29 14.29
C THR A 57 1.05 4.78 14.53
N ASP A 58 -0.05 4.04 14.42
CA ASP A 58 -0.07 2.56 14.46
C ASP A 58 0.17 1.95 13.05
N VAL A 59 -0.37 2.58 11.99
CA VAL A 59 -0.21 2.15 10.59
C VAL A 59 0.10 3.30 9.66
N ILE A 60 1.12 3.17 8.80
CA ILE A 60 1.31 4.08 7.66
C ILE A 60 0.70 3.50 6.39
N ILE A 61 0.04 4.36 5.62
CA ILE A 61 -0.40 4.09 4.25
C ILE A 61 0.39 5.00 3.31
N ILE A 62 1.24 4.41 2.49
CA ILE A 62 2.10 5.14 1.54
C ILE A 62 1.46 5.06 0.16
N PHE A 63 1.12 6.23 -0.40
CA PHE A 63 0.71 6.39 -1.78
C PHE A 63 1.41 7.63 -2.40
N THR A 64 2.73 7.50 -2.46
CA THR A 64 3.67 8.49 -3.00
C THR A 64 4.38 7.94 -4.23
N ARG A 65 4.99 8.83 -5.02
CA ARG A 65 5.78 8.46 -6.20
C ARG A 65 6.95 9.42 -6.34
N ARG A 66 8.17 8.88 -6.42
CA ARG A 66 9.40 9.62 -6.76
C ARG A 66 9.66 10.88 -5.91
N ILE A 67 9.27 10.84 -4.63
CA ILE A 67 9.49 11.93 -3.67
C ILE A 67 10.98 11.97 -3.27
N ARG A 68 11.55 13.17 -3.13
CA ARG A 68 12.89 13.43 -2.58
C ARG A 68 12.80 13.82 -1.10
N ILE A 69 12.40 12.87 -0.27
CA ILE A 69 12.28 13.05 1.18
C ILE A 69 13.67 13.27 1.80
N SER A 70 13.84 14.22 2.71
CA SER A 70 15.19 14.55 3.22
C SER A 70 15.25 14.90 4.70
N GLY A 71 16.45 14.86 5.26
CA GLY A 71 16.74 15.21 6.66
C GLY A 71 15.95 14.35 7.66
N GLU A 72 15.45 15.00 8.71
CA GLU A 72 14.72 14.34 9.82
C GLU A 72 13.48 13.56 9.35
N ASN A 73 12.86 13.91 8.23
CA ASN A 73 11.69 13.20 7.74
C ASN A 73 12.07 11.84 7.13
N LEU A 74 13.19 11.76 6.40
CA LEU A 74 13.70 10.49 5.88
C LEU A 74 14.12 9.58 7.04
N GLU A 75 14.86 10.12 8.01
CA GLU A 75 15.29 9.39 9.20
C GLU A 75 14.08 8.85 9.97
N ARG A 76 13.08 9.69 10.25
CA ARG A 76 11.87 9.28 10.96
C ARG A 76 11.07 8.21 10.23
N LEU A 77 10.99 8.28 8.89
CA LEU A 77 10.33 7.24 8.10
C LEU A 77 11.11 5.92 8.16
N GLN A 78 12.44 5.97 8.04
CA GLN A 78 13.31 4.79 8.15
C GLN A 78 13.18 4.16 9.54
N GLU A 79 13.20 4.97 10.61
CA GLU A 79 13.00 4.52 11.98
C GLU A 79 11.62 3.88 12.17
N TYR A 80 10.55 4.47 11.63
CA TYR A 80 9.22 3.85 11.65
C TYR A 80 9.24 2.45 11.03
N CYS A 81 9.94 2.28 9.90
CA CYS A 81 10.09 0.98 9.25
C CYS A 81 10.88 -0.04 10.11
N GLN A 82 11.58 0.41 11.15
CA GLN A 82 12.38 -0.36 12.11
C GLN A 82 11.75 -0.49 13.51
N THR A 83 10.48 -0.10 13.73
CA THR A 83 9.84 -0.20 15.06
C THR A 83 8.88 -1.38 15.22
N GLY A 84 8.76 -2.26 14.21
CA GLY A 84 7.73 -3.32 14.21
C GLY A 84 6.33 -2.82 13.84
N LYS A 85 6.16 -1.53 13.55
CA LYS A 85 4.86 -0.95 13.18
C LYS A 85 4.43 -1.36 11.76
N SER A 86 3.15 -1.21 11.50
CA SER A 86 2.47 -1.72 10.30
C SER A 86 2.63 -0.79 9.09
N ILE A 87 2.78 -1.37 7.91
CA ILE A 87 3.01 -0.61 6.67
C ILE A 87 2.06 -1.11 5.58
N ILE A 88 1.40 -0.18 4.90
CA ILE A 88 0.55 -0.44 3.73
C ILE A 88 1.09 0.37 2.57
N GLY A 89 1.52 -0.29 1.50
CA GLY A 89 1.93 0.36 0.25
C GLY A 89 0.86 0.22 -0.83
N ILE A 90 0.57 1.32 -1.53
CA ILE A 90 -0.40 1.35 -2.63
C ILE A 90 0.29 1.83 -3.91
N ARG A 91 0.06 1.12 -5.00
CA ARG A 91 0.43 1.48 -6.37
C ARG A 91 1.90 1.88 -6.49
N THR A 92 2.16 3.19 -6.53
CA THR A 92 3.48 3.77 -6.76
C THR A 92 4.40 3.70 -5.54
N ALA A 93 3.93 3.16 -4.41
CA ALA A 93 4.76 2.96 -3.22
C ALA A 93 6.02 2.11 -3.48
N SER A 94 5.99 1.23 -4.49
CA SER A 94 7.15 0.48 -4.99
C SER A 94 8.26 1.34 -5.59
N HIS A 95 8.00 2.61 -5.84
CA HIS A 95 8.99 3.60 -6.26
C HIS A 95 8.63 4.95 -5.63
N ALA A 96 8.33 4.89 -4.32
CA ALA A 96 7.89 6.02 -3.51
C ALA A 96 8.94 7.13 -3.45
N TYR A 97 10.22 6.78 -3.30
CA TYR A 97 11.29 7.71 -2.93
C TYR A 97 12.48 7.61 -3.88
N GLU A 98 12.88 8.71 -4.51
CA GLU A 98 14.01 8.77 -5.46
C GLU A 98 15.36 8.53 -4.77
N ASN A 99 15.49 8.98 -3.52
CA ASN A 99 16.71 8.88 -2.74
C ASN A 99 16.70 7.72 -1.74
N TRP A 100 15.71 6.82 -1.83
CA TRP A 100 15.65 5.57 -1.07
C TRP A 100 15.02 4.46 -1.93
N LEU A 101 15.67 4.15 -3.04
CA LEU A 101 15.19 3.19 -4.05
C LEU A 101 14.95 1.79 -3.48
N ASP A 102 15.78 1.40 -2.51
CA ASP A 102 15.72 0.12 -1.82
C ASP A 102 14.49 -0.06 -0.93
N PHE A 103 13.64 0.96 -0.78
CA PHE A 103 12.37 0.88 -0.07
C PHE A 103 11.49 -0.28 -0.58
N ASP A 104 11.38 -0.48 -1.89
CA ASP A 104 10.55 -1.55 -2.46
C ASP A 104 11.02 -2.94 -2.01
N THR A 105 12.29 -3.23 -2.22
CA THR A 105 12.87 -4.54 -1.95
C THR A 105 13.01 -4.81 -0.45
N HIS A 106 13.45 -3.82 0.32
CA HIS A 106 13.74 -4.00 1.76
C HIS A 106 12.51 -3.85 2.64
N VAL A 107 11.55 -3.00 2.27
CA VAL A 107 10.34 -2.77 3.07
C VAL A 107 9.17 -3.56 2.51
N LEU A 108 8.81 -3.34 1.25
CA LEU A 108 7.62 -3.95 0.65
C LEU A 108 7.83 -5.40 0.22
N GLY A 109 9.08 -5.81 -0.02
CA GLY A 109 9.40 -7.11 -0.64
C GLY A 109 9.03 -7.17 -2.12
N GLY A 110 8.83 -6.02 -2.76
CA GLY A 110 8.50 -5.90 -4.16
C GLY A 110 9.71 -6.07 -5.08
N SER A 111 9.40 -6.12 -6.37
CA SER A 111 10.39 -6.25 -7.45
C SER A 111 9.97 -5.41 -8.65
N TYR A 112 9.51 -4.18 -8.41
CA TYR A 112 8.92 -3.35 -9.46
C TYR A 112 9.91 -3.10 -10.61
N GLN A 113 9.52 -3.46 -11.83
CA GLN A 113 10.30 -3.30 -13.05
C GLN A 113 9.50 -2.60 -14.16
N GLY A 114 8.74 -1.58 -13.78
CA GLY A 114 7.85 -0.85 -14.68
C GLY A 114 6.50 -1.54 -14.85
N HIS A 115 5.83 -1.25 -15.96
CA HIS A 115 4.49 -1.75 -16.23
C HIS A 115 4.33 -2.20 -17.69
N PHE A 116 3.29 -3.00 -17.94
CA PHE A 116 2.77 -3.20 -19.29
C PHE A 116 2.06 -1.91 -19.75
N GLY A 117 1.85 -1.74 -21.06
CA GLY A 117 1.39 -0.49 -21.68
C GLY A 117 0.15 0.16 -21.02
N HIS A 118 -0.22 1.34 -21.50
CA HIS A 118 -1.40 2.03 -20.97
C HIS A 118 -2.69 1.24 -21.23
N GLY A 119 -3.50 1.04 -20.20
CA GLY A 119 -4.93 0.76 -20.36
C GLY A 119 -5.43 -0.66 -20.69
N PRO A 120 -4.75 -1.79 -20.42
CA PRO A 120 -5.51 -3.03 -20.28
C PRO A 120 -6.16 -3.07 -18.90
N ILE A 121 -7.49 -3.09 -18.88
CA ILE A 121 -8.24 -3.55 -17.71
C ILE A 121 -7.63 -4.90 -17.31
N SER A 122 -7.24 -5.00 -16.05
CA SER A 122 -6.63 -6.22 -15.52
C SER A 122 -7.63 -6.92 -14.62
N HIS A 123 -7.96 -8.16 -14.95
CA HIS A 123 -8.85 -8.97 -14.14
C HIS A 123 -8.09 -9.46 -12.91
N VAL A 124 -8.49 -9.01 -11.73
CA VAL A 124 -7.88 -9.36 -10.45
C VAL A 124 -8.53 -10.62 -9.91
N GLU A 125 -7.70 -11.63 -9.63
CA GLU A 125 -8.12 -12.92 -9.11
C GLU A 125 -7.40 -13.22 -7.79
N ILE A 126 -8.18 -13.66 -6.82
CA ILE A 126 -7.69 -14.22 -5.57
C ILE A 126 -7.00 -15.56 -5.86
N LEU A 127 -5.82 -15.78 -5.27
CA LEU A 127 -5.19 -17.09 -5.32
C LEU A 127 -5.99 -18.07 -4.47
N GLU A 128 -6.34 -19.23 -5.03
CA GLU A 128 -7.13 -20.26 -4.35
C GLU A 128 -6.54 -20.65 -2.99
N SER A 129 -5.21 -20.74 -2.89
CA SER A 129 -4.50 -21.04 -1.65
C SER A 129 -4.59 -19.97 -0.56
N GLN A 130 -5.15 -18.80 -0.88
CA GLN A 130 -5.25 -17.63 -0.01
C GLN A 130 -6.70 -17.21 0.25
N ILE A 131 -7.69 -17.97 -0.23
CA ILE A 131 -9.12 -17.60 -0.14
C ILE A 131 -9.60 -17.38 1.31
N GLU A 132 -9.01 -18.08 2.27
CA GLU A 132 -9.31 -17.93 3.71
C GLU A 132 -8.49 -16.82 4.39
N HIS A 133 -7.59 -16.17 3.67
CA HIS A 133 -6.78 -15.10 4.24
C HIS A 133 -7.70 -13.93 4.59
N SER A 134 -7.68 -13.49 5.85
CA SER A 134 -8.61 -12.46 6.35
C SER A 134 -8.58 -11.09 5.64
N ILE A 135 -7.52 -10.78 4.88
CA ILE A 135 -7.52 -9.59 4.02
C ILE A 135 -8.55 -9.72 2.88
N LEU A 136 -8.81 -10.95 2.44
CA LEU A 136 -9.68 -11.31 1.33
C LEU A 136 -11.11 -11.63 1.80
N GLU A 137 -11.41 -11.50 3.09
CA GLU A 137 -12.75 -11.70 3.62
C GLU A 137 -13.74 -10.70 3.00
N GLY A 138 -14.79 -11.23 2.35
CA GLY A 138 -15.80 -10.44 1.64
C GLY A 138 -15.33 -9.88 0.30
N ILE A 139 -14.12 -10.22 -0.16
CA ILE A 139 -13.55 -9.73 -1.42
C ILE A 139 -13.89 -10.71 -2.54
N SER A 140 -14.57 -10.22 -3.58
CA SER A 140 -14.77 -10.95 -4.84
C SER A 140 -13.75 -10.51 -5.88
N ASN A 141 -13.49 -11.33 -6.90
CA ASN A 141 -12.72 -10.91 -8.08
C ASN A 141 -13.31 -9.63 -8.69
N PHE A 142 -12.44 -8.75 -9.19
CA PHE A 142 -12.83 -7.46 -9.76
C PHE A 142 -11.87 -7.04 -10.86
N ASP A 143 -12.30 -6.09 -11.66
CA ASP A 143 -11.47 -5.50 -12.71
C ASP A 143 -10.78 -4.23 -12.18
N ALA A 144 -9.48 -4.12 -12.42
CA ALA A 144 -8.68 -2.95 -12.06
C ALA A 144 -8.32 -2.13 -13.31
N PHE A 145 -8.23 -0.81 -13.13
CA PHE A 145 -8.17 0.15 -14.25
C PHE A 145 -6.76 0.66 -14.56
N GLY A 146 -5.80 0.44 -13.65
CA GLY A 146 -4.41 0.85 -13.85
C GLY A 146 -3.60 -0.13 -14.70
N SER A 147 -2.54 0.37 -15.35
CA SER A 147 -1.53 -0.50 -15.99
C SER A 147 -1.02 -1.58 -15.03
N LEU A 148 -0.91 -2.82 -15.53
CA LEU A 148 -0.37 -3.94 -14.78
C LEU A 148 1.14 -3.78 -14.54
N TYR A 149 1.56 -3.78 -13.29
CA TYR A 149 2.98 -3.66 -12.91
C TYR A 149 3.71 -4.98 -13.09
N LYS A 150 4.98 -4.91 -13.50
CA LYS A 150 5.89 -6.05 -13.58
C LYS A 150 6.57 -6.25 -12.24
N ASN A 151 6.33 -7.40 -11.62
CA ASN A 151 6.88 -7.81 -10.32
C ASN A 151 7.37 -9.27 -10.44
N PRO A 152 8.41 -9.54 -11.24
CA PRO A 152 8.78 -10.90 -11.63
C PRO A 152 9.47 -11.70 -10.51
N SER A 153 9.90 -11.06 -9.42
CA SER A 153 10.78 -11.69 -8.43
C SER A 153 10.61 -11.05 -7.05
N ASN A 154 9.38 -11.01 -6.55
CA ASN A 154 9.11 -10.57 -5.18
C ASN A 154 9.92 -11.41 -4.17
N ALA A 155 10.25 -10.80 -3.03
CA ALA A 155 11.11 -11.43 -2.04
C ALA A 155 10.51 -12.75 -1.52
N ALA A 156 11.37 -13.71 -1.20
CA ALA A 156 10.95 -15.07 -0.83
C ALA A 156 10.15 -15.15 0.48
N ASP A 157 10.24 -14.11 1.31
CA ASP A 157 9.48 -13.93 2.56
C ASP A 157 8.14 -13.20 2.35
N THR A 158 7.71 -13.01 1.09
CA THR A 158 6.38 -12.49 0.76
C THR A 158 5.39 -13.61 0.48
N THR A 159 4.13 -13.40 0.86
CA THR A 159 3.00 -14.25 0.47
C THR A 159 2.11 -13.48 -0.50
N THR A 160 2.05 -13.93 -1.76
CA THR A 160 1.13 -13.35 -2.75
C THR A 160 -0.30 -13.75 -2.42
N LEU A 161 -1.22 -12.77 -2.40
CA LEU A 161 -2.65 -12.98 -2.16
C LEU A 161 -3.46 -12.97 -3.45
N MET A 162 -3.10 -12.09 -4.39
CA MET A 162 -3.83 -11.91 -5.65
C MET A 162 -2.89 -11.70 -6.83
N THR A 163 -3.36 -12.15 -7.99
CA THR A 163 -2.74 -11.88 -9.29
C THR A 163 -3.70 -11.09 -10.17
N ALA A 164 -3.19 -10.43 -11.20
CA ALA A 164 -4.05 -9.85 -12.22
C ALA A 164 -3.59 -10.24 -13.62
N LYS A 165 -4.58 -10.47 -14.49
CA LYS A 165 -4.37 -10.88 -15.88
C LYS A 165 -4.89 -9.82 -16.85
N THR A 166 -4.13 -9.54 -17.88
CA THR A 166 -4.57 -8.71 -19.01
C THR A 166 -5.13 -9.59 -20.14
N ASN A 167 -5.93 -9.00 -21.01
CA ASN A 167 -6.38 -9.65 -22.26
C ASN A 167 -5.23 -10.07 -23.19
N GLN A 168 -4.05 -9.48 -23.02
CA GLN A 168 -2.82 -9.82 -23.77
C GLN A 168 -2.08 -11.03 -23.19
N GLY A 169 -2.61 -11.66 -22.14
CA GLY A 169 -2.02 -12.86 -21.52
C GLY A 169 -0.92 -12.57 -20.50
N HIS A 170 -0.63 -11.30 -20.20
CA HIS A 170 0.26 -10.97 -19.08
C HIS A 170 -0.43 -11.27 -17.75
N CYS A 171 0.29 -11.93 -16.83
CA CYS A 171 -0.14 -12.25 -15.48
C CYS A 171 0.96 -11.83 -14.50
N GLN A 172 0.62 -11.11 -13.43
CA GLN A 172 1.58 -10.66 -12.41
C GLN A 172 0.96 -10.69 -11.02
N PRO A 173 1.76 -10.86 -9.95
CA PRO A 173 1.30 -10.61 -8.60
C PRO A 173 0.97 -9.13 -8.43
N VAL A 174 -0.20 -8.86 -7.87
CA VAL A 174 -0.69 -7.49 -7.64
C VAL A 174 -0.93 -7.17 -6.19
N THR A 175 -0.98 -8.17 -5.31
CA THR A 175 -1.15 -7.95 -3.87
C THR A 175 -0.42 -9.03 -3.10
N TRP A 176 0.37 -8.62 -2.12
CA TRP A 176 1.11 -9.52 -1.25
C TRP A 176 1.26 -8.94 0.15
N ILE A 177 1.60 -9.82 1.08
CA ILE A 177 1.94 -9.48 2.46
C ILE A 177 3.37 -9.92 2.76
N ARG A 178 3.94 -9.33 3.81
CA ARG A 178 5.25 -9.69 4.34
C ARG A 178 5.25 -9.51 5.84
N GLU A 179 5.81 -10.46 6.57
CA GLU A 179 6.09 -10.34 7.99
C GLU A 179 7.60 -10.23 8.19
N ARG A 180 8.06 -9.08 8.70
CA ARG A 180 9.49 -8.78 8.87
C ARG A 180 9.86 -8.81 10.34
N GLN A 181 10.85 -9.60 10.71
CA GLN A 181 11.44 -9.53 12.04
C GLN A 181 12.22 -8.22 12.17
N VAL A 182 11.87 -7.41 13.17
CA VAL A 182 12.47 -6.11 13.42
C VAL A 182 12.71 -5.98 14.93
N GLY A 183 13.96 -6.17 15.34
CA GLY A 183 14.30 -6.33 16.75
C GLY A 183 13.54 -7.52 17.35
N GLU A 184 12.80 -7.28 18.43
CA GLU A 184 11.96 -8.29 19.10
C GLU A 184 10.51 -8.32 18.57
N SER A 185 10.17 -7.48 17.59
CA SER A 185 8.82 -7.32 17.06
C SER A 185 8.69 -7.83 15.61
N ILE A 186 7.45 -8.08 15.19
CA ILE A 186 7.12 -8.42 13.80
C ILE A 186 6.43 -7.21 13.16
N SER A 187 7.07 -6.61 12.15
CA SER A 187 6.45 -5.61 11.27
C SER A 187 5.66 -6.32 10.17
N ARG A 188 4.34 -6.15 10.18
CA ARG A 188 3.47 -6.64 9.10
C ARG A 188 3.32 -5.58 8.01
N VAL A 189 3.60 -6.00 6.79
CA VAL A 189 3.52 -5.18 5.60
C VAL A 189 2.47 -5.76 4.66
N PHE A 190 1.61 -4.90 4.13
CA PHE A 190 0.75 -5.19 2.99
C PHE A 190 1.16 -4.30 1.84
N TYR A 191 1.21 -4.85 0.63
CA TYR A 191 1.38 -4.05 -0.57
C TYR A 191 0.39 -4.48 -1.65
N THR A 192 -0.14 -3.50 -2.37
CA THR A 192 -0.86 -3.73 -3.62
C THR A 192 -0.33 -2.83 -4.73
N SER A 193 -0.09 -3.39 -5.92
CA SER A 193 0.21 -2.61 -7.13
C SER A 193 -1.06 -2.06 -7.81
N LEU A 194 -2.24 -2.34 -7.24
CA LEU A 194 -3.50 -1.70 -7.59
C LEU A 194 -3.57 -0.29 -6.96
N GLY A 195 -4.58 0.48 -7.32
CA GLY A 195 -4.77 1.85 -6.81
C GLY A 195 -4.72 2.92 -7.90
N HIS A 196 -5.19 2.59 -9.10
CA HIS A 196 -5.65 3.63 -10.03
C HIS A 196 -6.81 4.42 -9.39
N GLN A 197 -7.03 5.67 -9.79
CA GLN A 197 -8.10 6.51 -9.23
C GLN A 197 -9.46 5.80 -9.22
N ASP A 198 -9.77 5.09 -10.30
CA ASP A 198 -11.03 4.36 -10.46
C ASP A 198 -11.15 3.13 -9.55
N ASP A 199 -10.02 2.54 -9.11
CA ASP A 199 -10.03 1.40 -8.20
C ASP A 199 -10.62 1.80 -6.82
N PHE A 200 -10.47 3.07 -6.42
CA PHE A 200 -11.04 3.61 -5.17
C PHE A 200 -12.57 3.76 -5.21
N HIS A 201 -13.20 3.50 -6.35
CA HIS A 201 -14.66 3.42 -6.48
C HIS A 201 -15.18 1.98 -6.43
N ILE A 202 -14.30 0.99 -6.29
CA ILE A 202 -14.63 -0.43 -6.17
C ILE A 202 -14.74 -0.81 -4.70
N SER A 203 -15.92 -1.29 -4.26
CA SER A 203 -16.15 -1.68 -2.86
C SER A 203 -15.16 -2.75 -2.39
N SER A 204 -14.87 -3.76 -3.22
CA SER A 204 -13.87 -4.79 -2.93
C SER A 204 -12.48 -4.21 -2.67
N PHE A 205 -12.07 -3.18 -3.41
CA PHE A 205 -10.76 -2.56 -3.23
C PHE A 205 -10.69 -1.78 -1.91
N LEU A 206 -11.71 -0.97 -1.61
CA LEU A 206 -11.80 -0.23 -0.34
C LEU A 206 -11.85 -1.19 0.87
N GLN A 207 -12.65 -2.25 0.78
CA GLN A 207 -12.76 -3.23 1.85
C GLN A 207 -11.46 -4.01 2.05
N MET A 208 -10.75 -4.37 0.96
CA MET A 208 -9.44 -5.00 1.06
C MET A 208 -8.43 -4.11 1.80
N LEU A 209 -8.37 -2.81 1.49
CA LEU A 209 -7.49 -1.88 2.19
C LEU A 209 -7.85 -1.76 3.67
N ALA A 210 -9.14 -1.76 4.02
CA ALA A 210 -9.58 -1.76 5.42
C ALA A 210 -9.21 -3.07 6.13
N ASN A 211 -9.43 -4.23 5.50
CA ASN A 211 -9.02 -5.52 6.04
C ASN A 211 -7.49 -5.59 6.24
N ALA A 212 -6.70 -4.96 5.36
CA ALA A 212 -5.25 -4.85 5.50
C ALA A 212 -4.85 -4.03 6.74
N ILE A 213 -5.54 -2.94 7.08
CA ILE A 213 -5.31 -2.20 8.34
C ILE A 213 -5.51 -3.14 9.53
N PHE A 214 -6.61 -3.89 9.56
CA PHE A 214 -6.88 -4.80 10.66
C PHE A 214 -5.89 -5.95 10.73
N TRP A 215 -5.54 -6.58 9.61
CA TRP A 215 -4.58 -7.68 9.57
C TRP A 215 -3.19 -7.24 10.02
N THR A 216 -2.71 -6.10 9.51
CA THR A 216 -1.37 -5.62 9.85
C THR A 216 -1.24 -5.24 11.32
N THR A 217 -2.33 -4.85 11.98
CA THR A 217 -2.36 -4.42 13.39
C THR A 217 -2.76 -5.50 14.39
N ARG A 218 -2.97 -6.74 13.95
CA ARG A 218 -3.31 -7.85 14.86
C ARG A 218 -2.23 -8.01 15.92
N GLN A 219 -2.63 -8.01 17.18
CA GLN A 219 -1.78 -8.50 18.27
C GLN A 219 -2.17 -9.94 18.55
#